data_AF-A0A9E5ZQU9-F1
#
_entry.id   AF-A0A9E5ZQU9-F1
#
_cell.length_a   1.000
_cell.length_b   1.000
_cell.length_c   1.000
_cell.angle_alpha   90.00
_cell.angle_beta   90.00
_cell.angle_gamma   90.00
#
_symmetry.space_group_name_H-M   'P 1'
#
loop_
_entity.id
_entity.type
_entity.pdbx_description
1 polymer ?
#
loop_
_entity_poly.entity_id
_entity_poly.type
_entity_poly.pdbx_seq_one_letter_code
_entity_poly.pdbx_strand_id
1 'polypeptide(L)'
;MGTNSEIFNIIKSMSMNEKRAFKIFCKKHTLGDQNKYILLFDTVDNFSSFNEKMIKETLDDNGYSSKYFSSDKNYLNRIILKSLNEFHSEKTCDLKIKQNLISIEILFYKGLYNECLSLINKTKRIKLASESQYLILEIIKWEKKCLGYSKGLLEAIKTNNLLDNYFDNIRSEKIITDFYYKSYYYKNSVGKTPQEQLEENFNEIFLDPIFKTKDDTRNIHTYIHTYIQIFFSI
;
A
#
# COMPACT_ATOMS: atom_id res chain seq x y z
N MET A 1 -3.12 3.03 -25.63
CA MET A 1 -1.86 2.46 -25.08
C MET A 1 -2.22 1.14 -24.46
N GLY A 2 -1.96 0.03 -25.16
CA GLY A 2 -2.68 -1.23 -24.96
C GLY A 2 -2.14 -2.09 -23.81
N THR A 3 -3.06 -2.75 -23.11
CA THR A 3 -2.93 -3.80 -22.07
C THR A 3 -2.07 -5.01 -22.44
N ASN A 4 -1.41 -4.97 -23.59
CA ASN A 4 -0.60 -6.06 -24.12
C ASN A 4 0.83 -6.09 -23.55
N SER A 5 1.39 -4.95 -23.10
CA SER A 5 2.75 -4.90 -22.53
C SER A 5 2.82 -5.12 -21.01
N GLU A 6 1.70 -5.15 -20.29
CA GLU A 6 1.69 -5.16 -18.83
C GLU A 6 2.40 -6.38 -18.23
N ILE A 7 2.06 -7.58 -18.71
CA ILE A 7 2.67 -8.82 -18.21
C ILE A 7 4.16 -8.87 -18.50
N PHE A 8 4.57 -8.37 -19.67
CA PHE A 8 5.97 -8.30 -20.06
C PHE A 8 6.73 -7.37 -19.14
N ASN A 9 6.18 -6.19 -18.86
CA ASN A 9 6.79 -5.22 -17.95
C ASN A 9 6.95 -5.78 -16.53
N ILE A 10 5.95 -6.52 -16.03
CA ILE A 10 6.05 -7.18 -14.71
C ILE A 10 7.15 -8.24 -14.73
N ILE A 11 7.15 -9.15 -15.69
CA ILE A 11 8.16 -10.24 -15.77
C ILE A 11 9.57 -9.67 -15.89
N LYS A 12 9.75 -8.59 -16.66
CA LYS A 12 11.05 -7.93 -16.84
C LYS A 12 11.51 -7.12 -15.64
N SER A 13 10.60 -6.60 -14.82
CA SER A 13 10.96 -5.90 -13.59
C SER A 13 11.32 -6.85 -12.43
N MET A 14 10.94 -8.13 -12.53
CA MET A 14 11.26 -9.13 -11.50
C MET A 14 12.78 -9.42 -11.44
N SER A 15 13.31 -9.42 -10.23
CA SER A 15 14.64 -9.91 -9.89
C SER A 15 14.77 -11.43 -10.06
N MET A 16 16.00 -11.93 -10.17
CA MET A 16 16.24 -13.38 -10.28
C MET A 16 15.61 -14.19 -9.13
N ASN A 17 15.58 -13.62 -7.92
CA ASN A 17 14.99 -14.27 -6.75
C ASN A 17 13.46 -14.34 -6.84
N GLU A 18 12.80 -13.27 -7.31
CA GLU A 18 11.35 -13.26 -7.53
C GLU A 18 10.94 -14.25 -8.63
N LYS A 19 11.70 -14.32 -9.72
CA LYS A 19 11.47 -15.28 -10.80
C LYS A 19 11.61 -16.72 -10.31
N ARG A 20 12.64 -17.00 -9.51
CA ARG A 20 12.82 -18.30 -8.86
C ARG A 20 11.67 -18.63 -7.91
N ALA A 21 11.25 -17.68 -7.09
CA ALA A 21 10.13 -17.83 -6.17
C ALA A 21 8.82 -18.14 -6.92
N PHE A 22 8.56 -17.45 -8.04
CA PHE A 22 7.41 -17.74 -8.91
C PHE A 22 7.41 -19.18 -9.43
N LYS A 23 8.55 -19.67 -9.93
CA LYS A 23 8.63 -21.07 -10.40
C LYS A 23 8.38 -22.07 -9.27
N ILE A 24 8.86 -21.79 -8.05
CA ILE A 24 8.58 -22.62 -6.87
C ILE A 24 7.10 -22.55 -6.49
N PHE A 25 6.50 -21.36 -6.52
CA PHE A 25 5.09 -21.12 -6.22
C PHE A 25 4.18 -21.94 -7.16
N CYS A 26 4.43 -21.89 -8.48
CA CYS A 26 3.68 -22.66 -9.47
C CYS A 26 3.77 -24.18 -9.22
N LYS A 27 4.95 -24.68 -8.83
CA LYS A 27 5.17 -26.11 -8.52
C LYS A 27 4.42 -26.57 -7.27
N LYS A 28 4.23 -25.71 -6.27
CA LYS A 28 3.51 -26.04 -5.02
C LYS A 28 2.00 -26.07 -5.18
N HIS A 29 1.45 -25.25 -6.07
CA HIS A 29 0.01 -24.99 -6.17
C HIS A 29 -0.70 -25.71 -7.32
N THR A 30 -0.06 -26.69 -7.97
CA THR A 30 -0.65 -27.43 -9.10
C THR A 30 -0.74 -28.94 -8.85
N LEU A 31 -1.95 -29.48 -8.98
CA LEU A 31 -2.24 -30.91 -9.14
C LEU A 31 -2.56 -31.13 -10.64
N GLY A 32 -1.59 -31.56 -11.45
CA GLY A 32 -1.73 -31.76 -12.91
C GLY A 32 -1.39 -30.55 -13.81
N ASP A 33 -1.02 -30.83 -15.08
CA ASP A 33 -0.60 -29.93 -16.19
C ASP A 33 0.54 -28.93 -15.90
N GLN A 34 1.54 -29.44 -15.18
CA GLN A 34 2.63 -28.80 -14.44
C GLN A 34 3.51 -27.74 -15.12
N ASN A 35 3.51 -27.60 -16.45
CA ASN A 35 4.51 -26.76 -17.14
C ASN A 35 3.94 -25.61 -17.97
N LYS A 36 2.62 -25.57 -18.18
CA LYS A 36 2.03 -24.64 -19.15
C LYS A 36 2.37 -23.18 -18.82
N TYR A 37 2.12 -22.73 -17.59
CA TYR A 37 2.35 -21.35 -17.20
C TYR A 37 3.82 -21.01 -16.87
N ILE A 38 4.63 -22.01 -16.52
CA ILE A 38 6.09 -21.84 -16.39
C ILE A 38 6.70 -21.64 -17.78
N LEU A 39 6.27 -22.44 -18.76
CA LEU A 39 6.68 -22.29 -20.16
C LEU A 39 6.28 -20.92 -20.70
N LEU A 40 5.02 -20.50 -20.52
CA LEU A 40 4.58 -19.17 -20.93
C LEU A 40 5.40 -18.05 -20.28
N PHE A 41 5.67 -18.17 -18.97
CA PHE A 41 6.51 -17.22 -18.25
C PHE A 41 7.93 -17.15 -18.84
N ASP A 42 8.58 -18.30 -19.03
CA ASP A 42 9.95 -18.39 -19.53
C ASP A 42 10.04 -17.91 -20.99
N THR A 43 9.07 -18.25 -21.83
CA THR A 43 8.98 -17.71 -23.19
C THR A 43 8.93 -16.19 -23.15
N VAL A 44 8.03 -15.59 -22.37
CA VAL A 44 7.90 -14.13 -22.27
C VAL A 44 9.17 -13.49 -21.67
N ASP A 45 9.80 -14.13 -20.69
CA ASP A 45 11.03 -13.63 -20.07
C ASP A 45 12.24 -13.69 -20.99
N ASN A 46 12.26 -14.57 -22.00
CA ASN A 46 13.37 -14.66 -22.94
C ASN A 46 13.36 -13.56 -24.01
N PHE A 47 12.20 -13.00 -24.34
CA PHE A 47 12.12 -11.93 -25.35
C PHE A 47 12.64 -10.59 -24.82
N SER A 48 13.38 -9.83 -25.62
CA SER A 48 13.87 -8.49 -25.25
C SER A 48 12.82 -7.39 -25.43
N SER A 49 11.83 -7.62 -26.31
CA SER A 49 10.71 -6.72 -26.56
C SER A 49 9.41 -7.50 -26.71
N PHE A 50 8.28 -6.86 -26.39
CA PHE A 50 6.98 -7.51 -26.49
C PHE A 50 6.52 -7.61 -27.95
N ASN A 51 6.45 -8.84 -28.48
CA ASN A 51 5.82 -9.15 -29.76
C ASN A 51 4.88 -10.36 -29.59
N GLU A 52 3.58 -10.09 -29.54
CA GLU A 52 2.57 -11.12 -29.30
C GLU A 52 2.59 -12.24 -30.36
N LYS A 53 2.83 -11.90 -31.63
CA LYS A 53 2.84 -12.88 -32.71
C LYS A 53 4.00 -13.85 -32.54
N MET A 54 5.21 -13.33 -32.30
CA MET A 54 6.40 -14.16 -32.06
C MET A 54 6.28 -15.02 -30.81
N ILE A 55 5.69 -14.48 -29.73
CA ILE A 55 5.45 -15.24 -28.51
C ILE A 55 4.49 -16.41 -28.79
N LYS A 56 3.39 -16.18 -29.51
CA LYS A 56 2.43 -17.23 -29.87
C LYS A 56 3.06 -18.32 -30.74
N GLU A 57 3.80 -17.93 -31.78
CA GLU A 57 4.54 -18.86 -32.66
C GLU A 57 5.51 -19.72 -31.84
N THR A 58 6.31 -19.10 -30.96
CA THR A 58 7.24 -19.83 -30.09
C THR A 58 6.54 -20.79 -29.15
N LEU A 59 5.36 -20.43 -28.64
CA LEU A 59 4.58 -21.31 -27.76
C LEU A 59 4.05 -22.53 -28.53
N ASP A 60 3.47 -22.31 -29.71
CA ASP A 60 2.95 -23.38 -30.55
C ASP A 60 4.07 -24.36 -30.95
N ASP A 61 5.26 -23.86 -31.28
CA ASP A 61 6.46 -24.67 -31.57
C ASP A 61 6.93 -25.53 -30.37
N ASN A 62 6.67 -25.07 -29.15
CA ASN A 62 6.99 -25.78 -27.91
C ASN A 62 5.81 -26.63 -27.39
N GLY A 63 4.81 -26.93 -28.23
CA GLY A 63 3.67 -27.77 -27.88
C GLY A 63 2.65 -27.11 -26.96
N TYR A 64 2.72 -25.78 -26.78
CA TYR A 64 1.75 -24.99 -26.04
C TYR A 64 0.73 -24.40 -27.00
N SER A 65 -0.55 -24.75 -26.87
CA SER A 65 -1.59 -24.18 -27.72
C SER A 65 -1.83 -22.69 -27.42
N SER A 66 -1.54 -21.83 -28.39
CA SER A 66 -1.76 -20.37 -28.32
C SER A 66 -3.23 -19.96 -28.52
N LYS A 67 -4.14 -20.91 -28.76
CA LYS A 67 -5.57 -20.67 -29.02
C LYS A 67 -6.26 -19.82 -27.95
N TYR A 68 -5.88 -19.98 -26.68
CA TYR A 68 -6.43 -19.25 -25.54
C TYR A 68 -5.42 -18.26 -24.92
N PHE A 69 -4.48 -17.76 -25.72
CA PHE A 69 -3.37 -16.92 -25.24
C PHE A 69 -3.81 -15.73 -24.39
N SER A 70 -4.89 -15.03 -24.76
CA SER A 70 -5.41 -13.90 -23.97
C SER A 70 -5.84 -14.32 -22.56
N SER A 71 -6.59 -15.41 -22.46
CA SER A 71 -7.03 -15.97 -21.17
C SER A 71 -5.86 -16.49 -20.35
N ASP A 72 -4.93 -17.19 -20.99
CA ASP A 72 -3.72 -17.70 -20.35
C ASP A 72 -2.82 -16.58 -19.83
N LYS A 73 -2.69 -15.48 -20.58
CA LYS A 73 -1.97 -14.28 -20.16
C LYS A 73 -2.60 -13.66 -18.91
N ASN A 74 -3.93 -13.50 -18.89
CA ASN A 74 -4.64 -12.96 -17.72
C ASN A 74 -4.47 -13.85 -16.49
N TYR A 75 -4.53 -15.17 -16.69
CA TYR A 75 -4.30 -16.14 -15.63
C TYR A 75 -2.86 -16.08 -15.11
N LEU A 76 -1.87 -16.04 -16.01
CA LEU A 76 -0.45 -15.92 -15.65
C LEU A 76 -0.20 -14.63 -14.85
N ASN A 77 -0.75 -13.49 -15.28
CA ASN A 77 -0.64 -12.23 -14.54
C ASN A 77 -1.16 -12.39 -13.10
N ARG A 78 -2.34 -12.99 -12.91
CA ARG A 78 -2.91 -13.24 -11.59
C ARG A 78 -2.01 -14.13 -10.71
N ILE A 79 -1.41 -15.18 -11.28
CA ILE A 79 -0.49 -16.05 -10.54
C ILE A 79 0.80 -15.31 -10.19
N ILE A 80 1.37 -14.54 -11.11
CA ILE A 80 2.57 -13.73 -10.86
C ILE A 80 2.33 -12.80 -9.68
N LEU A 81 1.23 -12.04 -9.70
CA LEU A 81 0.88 -11.13 -8.60
C LEU A 81 0.70 -11.88 -7.28
N LYS A 82 0.04 -13.05 -7.30
CA LYS A 82 -0.12 -13.87 -6.09
C LYS A 82 1.24 -14.35 -5.54
N SER A 83 2.14 -14.81 -6.41
CA SER A 83 3.48 -15.23 -6.01
C SER A 83 4.32 -14.06 -5.47
N LEU A 84 4.23 -12.87 -6.08
CA LEU A 84 4.93 -11.68 -5.61
C LEU A 84 4.39 -11.23 -4.25
N ASN A 85 3.07 -11.28 -4.04
CA ASN A 85 2.46 -10.98 -2.75
C ASN A 85 2.98 -11.93 -1.67
N GLU A 86 3.07 -13.24 -1.95
CA GLU A 86 3.65 -14.20 -1.00
C GLU A 86 5.14 -13.89 -0.73
N PHE A 87 5.92 -13.66 -1.78
CA PHE A 87 7.35 -13.37 -1.67
C PHE A 87 7.66 -12.11 -0.87
N HIS A 88 6.84 -11.05 -1.00
CA HIS A 88 7.05 -9.78 -0.31
C HIS A 88 6.24 -9.62 0.97
N SER A 89 5.40 -10.59 1.34
CA SER A 89 4.45 -10.49 2.46
C SER A 89 5.09 -10.05 3.79
N GLU A 90 6.36 -10.38 3.99
CA GLU A 90 7.12 -10.03 5.20
C GLU A 90 8.18 -8.94 4.99
N LYS A 91 8.22 -8.28 3.83
CA LYS A 91 9.28 -7.33 3.50
C LYS A 91 9.18 -6.00 4.25
N THR A 92 7.95 -5.52 4.49
CA THR A 92 7.72 -4.26 5.21
C THR A 92 6.75 -4.47 6.37
N CYS A 93 6.81 -3.59 7.37
CA CYS A 93 5.87 -3.61 8.49
C CYS A 93 4.41 -3.56 8.01
N ASP A 94 4.11 -2.72 7.01
CA ASP A 94 2.77 -2.57 6.45
C ASP A 94 2.27 -3.84 5.78
N LEU A 95 3.12 -4.55 5.03
CA LEU A 95 2.76 -5.82 4.40
C LEU A 95 2.51 -6.90 5.46
N LYS A 96 3.34 -6.97 6.51
CA LYS A 96 3.11 -7.86 7.66
C LYS A 96 1.79 -7.57 8.35
N ILE A 97 1.48 -6.29 8.58
CA ILE A 97 0.22 -5.86 9.21
C ILE A 97 -0.97 -6.26 8.35
N LYS A 98 -0.94 -6.01 7.03
CA LYS A 98 -2.00 -6.42 6.10
C LYS A 98 -2.21 -7.93 6.10
N GLN A 99 -1.12 -8.71 6.11
CA GLN A 99 -1.21 -10.17 6.18
C GLN A 99 -1.83 -10.66 7.50
N ASN A 100 -1.47 -10.02 8.62
CA ASN A 100 -2.09 -10.31 9.90
C ASN A 100 -3.58 -9.92 9.92
N LEU A 101 -3.97 -8.80 9.32
CA LEU A 101 -5.36 -8.35 9.24
C LEU A 101 -6.24 -9.34 8.47
N ILE A 102 -5.74 -9.89 7.35
CA ILE A 102 -6.41 -10.99 6.64
C ILE A 102 -6.63 -12.19 7.58
N SER A 103 -5.59 -12.57 8.32
CA SER A 103 -5.66 -13.70 9.25
C SER A 103 -6.62 -13.43 10.43
N ILE A 104 -6.63 -12.20 10.96
CA ILE A 104 -7.54 -11.75 12.02
C ILE A 104 -8.99 -11.86 11.55
N GLU A 105 -9.30 -11.40 10.34
CA GLU A 105 -10.65 -11.49 9.77
C GLU A 105 -11.10 -12.95 9.63
N ILE A 106 -10.23 -13.83 9.12
CA ILE A 106 -10.53 -15.27 9.00
C ILE A 106 -10.80 -15.89 10.38
N LEU A 107 -9.96 -15.62 11.38
CA LEU A 107 -10.13 -16.13 12.74
C LEU A 107 -11.43 -15.63 13.38
N PHE A 108 -11.76 -14.35 13.18
CA PHE A 108 -12.99 -13.76 13.69
C PHE A 108 -14.24 -14.49 13.16
N TYR A 109 -14.33 -14.71 11.85
CA TYR A 109 -15.47 -15.43 11.26
C TYR A 109 -15.51 -16.91 11.61
N LYS A 110 -14.40 -17.48 12.09
CA LYS A 110 -14.36 -18.83 12.69
C LYS A 110 -14.77 -18.86 14.16
N GLY A 111 -15.08 -17.72 14.78
CA GLY A 111 -15.40 -17.62 16.21
C GLY A 111 -14.19 -17.70 17.14
N LEU A 112 -12.97 -17.64 16.60
CA LEU A 112 -11.71 -17.77 17.35
C LEU A 112 -11.25 -16.39 17.88
N TYR A 113 -12.05 -15.83 18.80
CA TYR A 113 -11.87 -14.45 19.26
C TYR A 113 -10.63 -14.24 20.14
N ASN A 114 -10.22 -15.24 20.91
CA ASN A 114 -9.03 -15.13 21.76
C ASN A 114 -7.75 -15.14 20.91
N GLU A 115 -7.72 -15.99 19.88
CA GLU A 115 -6.66 -16.06 18.87
C GLU A 115 -6.60 -14.76 18.06
N CYS A 116 -7.77 -14.21 17.68
CA CYS A 116 -7.87 -12.88 17.09
C CYS A 116 -7.17 -11.83 17.97
N LEU A 117 -7.54 -11.72 19.25
CA LEU A 117 -6.97 -10.72 20.16
C LEU A 117 -5.46 -10.91 20.37
N SER A 118 -4.98 -12.15 20.46
CA SER A 118 -3.56 -12.45 20.52
C SER A 118 -2.81 -11.95 19.29
N LEU A 119 -3.36 -12.19 18.09
CA LEU A 119 -2.77 -11.74 16.83
C LEU A 119 -2.85 -10.21 16.67
N ILE A 120 -3.94 -9.58 17.11
CA ILE A 120 -4.10 -8.12 17.15
C ILE A 120 -3.00 -7.49 18.01
N ASN A 121 -2.76 -8.03 19.22
CA ASN A 121 -1.72 -7.52 20.11
C ASN A 121 -0.32 -7.60 19.49
N LYS A 122 -0.01 -8.68 18.78
CA LYS A 122 1.24 -8.80 18.00
C LYS A 122 1.30 -7.76 16.88
N THR A 123 0.19 -7.57 16.17
CA THR A 123 0.10 -6.64 15.03
C THR A 123 0.26 -5.18 15.46
N LYS A 124 -0.30 -4.80 16.61
CA LYS A 124 -0.09 -3.48 17.23
C LYS A 124 1.38 -3.18 17.51
N ARG A 125 2.16 -4.17 17.96
CA ARG A 125 3.61 -4.01 18.18
C ARG A 125 4.36 -3.72 16.89
N ILE A 126 4.01 -4.41 15.80
CA ILE A 126 4.57 -4.16 14.46
C ILE A 126 4.18 -2.75 13.98
N LYS A 127 2.95 -2.32 14.28
CA LYS A 127 2.43 -1.00 13.89
C LYS A 127 3.21 0.17 14.50
N LEU A 128 3.84 0.00 15.67
CA LEU A 128 4.72 1.01 16.28
C LEU A 128 5.95 1.30 15.43
N ALA A 129 6.41 0.32 14.64
CA ALA A 129 7.54 0.46 13.71
C ALA A 129 7.08 0.72 12.25
N SER A 130 5.78 0.97 12.02
CA SER A 130 5.20 1.28 10.71
C SER A 130 4.88 2.77 10.64
N GLU A 131 5.20 3.38 9.51
CA GLU A 131 4.93 4.80 9.23
C GLU A 131 3.45 5.05 8.91
N SER A 132 2.73 4.06 8.40
CA SER A 132 1.35 4.24 7.93
C SER A 132 0.37 4.47 9.08
N GLN A 133 -0.14 5.68 9.25
CA GLN A 133 -1.12 5.99 10.29
C GLN A 133 -2.46 5.26 10.07
N TYR A 134 -2.85 4.98 8.83
CA TYR A 134 -4.16 4.46 8.48
C TYR A 134 -4.41 3.01 8.94
N LEU A 135 -3.38 2.16 8.93
CA LEU A 135 -3.53 0.74 9.29
C LEU A 135 -3.97 0.53 10.75
N ILE A 136 -3.70 1.49 11.64
CA ILE A 136 -4.14 1.37 13.04
C ILE A 136 -5.66 1.36 13.17
N LEU A 137 -6.36 2.10 12.29
CA LEU A 137 -7.81 2.17 12.29
C LEU A 137 -8.42 0.80 12.02
N GLU A 138 -7.82 0.05 11.10
CA GLU A 138 -8.27 -1.29 10.76
C GLU A 138 -7.99 -2.30 11.89
N ILE A 139 -6.82 -2.18 12.55
CA ILE A 139 -6.48 -2.98 13.72
C ILE A 139 -7.50 -2.73 14.86
N ILE A 140 -7.80 -1.47 15.17
CA ILE A 140 -8.76 -1.09 16.23
C ILE A 140 -10.17 -1.53 15.87
N LYS A 141 -10.57 -1.44 14.59
CA LYS A 141 -11.86 -1.93 14.10
C LYS A 141 -12.04 -3.42 14.40
N TRP A 142 -11.02 -4.24 14.16
CA TRP A 142 -11.10 -5.67 14.49
C TRP A 142 -11.01 -5.94 15.98
N GLU A 143 -10.21 -5.17 16.72
CA GLU A 143 -10.08 -5.32 18.16
C GLU A 143 -11.41 -5.08 18.88
N LYS A 144 -12.09 -3.97 18.58
CA LYS A 144 -13.39 -3.68 19.21
C LYS A 144 -14.43 -4.75 18.88
N LYS A 145 -14.42 -5.31 17.66
CA LYS A 145 -15.28 -6.43 17.29
C LYS A 145 -14.95 -7.66 18.14
N CYS A 146 -13.68 -8.10 18.16
CA CYS A 146 -13.27 -9.28 18.93
C CYS A 146 -13.54 -9.10 20.43
N LEU A 147 -13.31 -7.91 21.00
CA LEU A 147 -13.65 -7.60 22.40
C LEU A 147 -15.15 -7.64 22.68
N GLY A 148 -15.98 -7.10 21.78
CA GLY A 148 -17.43 -7.13 21.95
C GLY A 148 -17.98 -8.55 22.09
N TYR A 149 -17.46 -9.50 21.30
CA TYR A 149 -17.87 -10.90 21.36
C TYR A 149 -17.24 -11.71 22.50
N SER A 150 -16.02 -11.35 22.95
CA SER A 150 -15.28 -12.15 23.94
C SER A 150 -15.31 -11.61 25.37
N LYS A 151 -15.39 -10.28 25.54
CA LYS A 151 -15.30 -9.58 26.83
C LYS A 151 -16.48 -8.65 27.11
N GLY A 152 -17.35 -8.42 26.11
CA GLY A 152 -18.57 -7.62 26.23
C GLY A 152 -18.44 -6.19 25.69
N LEU A 153 -19.59 -5.52 25.61
CA LEU A 153 -19.74 -4.24 24.88
C LEU A 153 -19.00 -3.07 25.53
N LEU A 154 -18.84 -3.06 26.85
CA LEU A 154 -18.13 -1.98 27.55
C LEU A 154 -16.66 -1.90 27.11
N GLU A 155 -15.99 -3.04 26.97
CA GLU A 155 -14.60 -3.07 26.49
C GLU A 155 -14.50 -2.63 25.03
N ALA A 156 -15.48 -3.01 24.19
CA ALA A 156 -15.54 -2.54 22.81
C ALA A 156 -15.70 -1.02 22.71
N ILE A 157 -16.52 -0.41 23.59
CA ILE A 157 -16.70 1.05 23.65
C ILE A 157 -15.41 1.75 24.04
N LYS A 158 -14.72 1.28 25.10
CA LYS A 158 -13.43 1.86 25.53
C LYS A 158 -12.41 1.84 24.40
N THR A 159 -12.29 0.71 23.69
CA THR A 159 -11.40 0.58 22.54
C THR A 159 -11.81 1.49 21.38
N ASN A 160 -13.11 1.69 21.16
CA ASN A 160 -13.59 2.59 20.11
C ASN A 160 -13.21 4.05 20.36
N ASN A 161 -13.23 4.50 21.61
CA ASN A 161 -12.85 5.88 21.98
C ASN A 161 -11.37 6.19 21.66
N LEU A 162 -10.52 5.18 21.51
CA LEU A 162 -9.14 5.39 21.06
C LEU A 162 -9.08 5.97 19.64
N LEU A 163 -10.11 5.75 18.81
CA LEU A 163 -10.15 6.24 17.42
C LEU A 163 -10.13 7.76 17.32
N ASP A 164 -10.69 8.47 18.31
CA ASP A 164 -10.78 9.94 18.28
C ASP A 164 -9.38 10.56 18.15
N ASN A 165 -8.43 10.11 18.96
CA ASN A 165 -7.03 10.54 18.89
C ASN A 165 -6.40 10.25 17.51
N TYR A 166 -6.70 9.11 16.90
CA TYR A 166 -6.15 8.77 15.58
C TYR A 166 -6.78 9.61 14.47
N PHE A 167 -8.06 9.93 14.56
CA PHE A 167 -8.72 10.83 13.61
C PHE A 167 -8.19 12.26 13.73
N ASP A 168 -7.94 12.73 14.94
CA ASP A 168 -7.32 14.04 15.17
C ASP A 168 -5.89 14.09 14.57
N ASN A 169 -5.11 13.01 14.73
CA ASN A 169 -3.79 12.91 14.10
C ASN A 169 -3.86 12.91 12.57
N ILE A 170 -4.78 12.14 11.98
CA ILE A 170 -4.97 12.11 10.51
C ILE A 170 -5.42 13.47 9.99
N ARG A 171 -6.33 14.14 10.71
CA ARG A 171 -6.75 15.51 10.39
C ARG A 171 -5.55 16.46 10.42
N SER A 172 -4.69 16.30 11.41
CA SER A 172 -3.48 17.11 11.56
C SER A 172 -2.51 16.89 10.40
N GLU A 173 -2.24 15.63 10.07
CA GLU A 173 -1.42 15.24 8.91
C GLU A 173 -1.96 15.85 7.62
N LYS A 174 -3.27 15.74 7.38
CA LYS A 174 -3.92 16.34 6.22
C LYS A 174 -3.66 17.84 6.13
N ILE A 175 -3.86 18.59 7.21
CA ILE A 175 -3.69 20.06 7.19
C ILE A 175 -2.24 20.43 6.88
N ILE A 176 -1.26 19.70 7.45
CA ILE A 176 0.16 19.89 7.15
C ILE A 176 0.44 19.63 5.66
N THR A 177 -0.10 18.54 5.12
CA THR A 177 0.09 18.17 3.70
C THR A 177 -0.58 19.19 2.75
N ASP A 178 -1.79 19.66 3.08
CA ASP A 178 -2.48 20.72 2.33
C ASP A 178 -1.65 22.01 2.32
N PHE A 179 -1.07 22.39 3.47
CA PHE A 179 -0.16 23.53 3.55
C PHE A 179 1.10 23.32 2.70
N TYR A 180 1.73 22.15 2.79
CA TYR A 180 2.90 21.82 2.00
C TYR A 180 2.63 21.99 0.50
N TYR A 181 1.55 21.40 -0.02
CA TYR A 181 1.21 21.53 -1.44
C TYR A 181 0.83 22.96 -1.84
N LYS A 182 0.10 23.70 -0.99
CA LYS A 182 -0.20 25.12 -1.24
C LYS A 182 1.07 25.96 -1.30
N SER A 183 2.01 25.77 -0.37
CA SER A 183 3.29 26.47 -0.36
C SER A 183 4.09 26.21 -1.65
N TYR A 184 4.09 24.96 -2.13
CA TYR A 184 4.75 24.59 -3.38
C TYR A 184 4.05 25.19 -4.61
N TYR A 185 2.71 25.20 -4.61
CA TYR A 185 1.92 25.89 -5.63
C TYR A 185 2.28 27.39 -5.70
N TYR A 186 2.27 28.10 -4.56
CA TYR A 186 2.62 29.52 -4.53
C TYR A 186 4.05 29.79 -4.97
N LYS A 187 5.02 28.96 -4.54
CA LYS A 187 6.40 29.03 -5.03
C LYS A 187 6.48 28.96 -6.56
N ASN A 188 5.71 28.08 -7.18
CA ASN A 188 5.68 27.93 -8.64
C ASN A 188 4.84 28.99 -9.36
N SER A 189 4.10 29.82 -8.61
CA SER A 189 3.29 30.93 -9.11
C SER A 189 3.97 32.30 -8.94
N VAL A 190 5.16 32.37 -8.33
CA VAL A 190 5.97 33.60 -8.26
C VAL A 190 6.24 34.12 -9.68
N GLY A 191 5.96 35.40 -9.92
CA GLY A 191 6.01 36.03 -11.25
C GLY A 191 4.72 35.92 -12.09
N LYS A 192 3.73 35.13 -11.65
CA LYS A 192 2.38 35.03 -12.27
C LYS A 192 1.28 35.68 -11.44
N THR A 193 1.52 35.91 -10.15
CA THR A 193 0.56 36.48 -9.19
C THR A 193 1.24 37.61 -8.41
N PRO A 194 0.54 38.72 -8.11
CA PRO A 194 1.08 39.81 -7.28
C PRO A 194 1.53 39.32 -5.90
N GLN A 195 2.63 39.88 -5.40
CA GLN A 195 3.25 39.46 -4.14
C GLN A 195 2.34 39.66 -2.92
N GLU A 196 1.64 40.79 -2.83
CA GLU A 196 0.67 41.06 -1.74
C GLU A 196 -0.43 39.98 -1.67
N GLN A 197 -0.92 39.54 -2.83
CA GLN A 197 -1.94 38.50 -2.90
C GLN A 197 -1.39 37.11 -2.52
N LEU A 198 -0.09 36.87 -2.73
CA LEU A 198 0.57 35.64 -2.26
C LEU A 198 0.74 35.65 -0.74
N GLU A 199 1.09 36.80 -0.16
CA GLU A 199 1.26 36.98 1.28
C GLU A 199 -0.07 36.89 2.05
N GLU A 200 -1.16 37.49 1.56
CA GLU A 200 -2.49 37.36 2.15
C GLU A 200 -2.98 35.91 2.15
N ASN A 201 -2.93 35.24 1.00
CA ASN A 201 -3.34 33.84 0.86
C ASN A 201 -2.52 32.89 1.74
N PHE A 202 -1.24 33.20 1.97
CA PHE A 202 -0.37 32.41 2.84
C PHE A 202 -0.70 32.64 4.32
N ASN A 203 -0.94 33.89 4.71
CA ASN A 203 -1.29 34.28 6.09
C ASN A 203 -2.65 33.71 6.53
N GLU A 204 -3.63 33.59 5.63
CA GLU A 204 -4.90 32.91 5.91
C GLU A 204 -4.72 31.47 6.42
N ILE A 205 -3.66 30.77 5.98
CA ILE A 205 -3.46 29.37 6.36
C ILE A 205 -3.11 29.25 7.86
N PHE A 206 -2.46 30.26 8.45
CA PHE A 206 -2.13 30.29 9.88
C PHE A 206 -3.33 30.60 10.78
N LEU A 207 -4.48 30.95 10.20
CA LEU A 207 -5.71 31.17 10.96
C LEU A 207 -6.36 29.86 11.42
N ASP A 208 -5.99 28.71 10.83
CA ASP A 208 -6.53 27.41 11.20
C ASP A 208 -6.26 27.10 12.69
N PRO A 209 -7.29 26.69 13.46
CA PRO A 209 -7.17 26.38 14.88
C PRO A 209 -6.04 25.40 15.24
N ILE A 210 -5.65 24.51 14.31
CA ILE A 210 -4.60 23.54 14.57
C ILE A 210 -3.23 24.16 14.85
N PHE A 211 -2.96 25.35 14.30
CA PHE A 211 -1.72 26.08 14.53
C PHE A 211 -1.72 26.83 15.88
N LYS A 212 -2.85 26.82 16.61
CA LYS A 212 -3.02 27.50 17.90
C LYS A 212 -2.86 26.56 19.11
N THR A 213 -2.89 25.25 18.90
CA THR A 213 -2.76 24.23 19.96
C THR A 213 -1.29 23.90 20.25
N LYS A 214 -0.78 24.31 21.43
CA LYS A 214 0.65 24.35 21.81
C LYS A 214 1.40 22.99 21.90
N ASP A 215 0.71 21.86 21.90
CA ASP A 215 1.34 20.58 22.29
C ASP A 215 2.02 19.81 21.14
N ASP A 216 1.56 19.93 19.88
CA ASP A 216 2.21 19.30 18.70
C ASP A 216 2.85 20.30 17.74
N THR A 217 2.77 21.59 18.07
CA THR A 217 3.30 22.67 17.23
C THR A 217 4.83 22.68 17.15
N ARG A 218 5.59 21.96 17.98
CA ARG A 218 7.05 22.04 17.91
C ARG A 218 7.61 21.49 16.59
N ASN A 219 7.06 20.42 16.03
CA ASN A 219 7.54 19.92 14.74
C ASN A 219 6.95 20.71 13.57
N ILE A 220 5.65 21.00 13.60
CA ILE A 220 4.97 21.71 12.50
C ILE A 220 5.47 23.15 12.39
N HIS A 221 5.59 23.86 13.52
CA HIS A 221 6.10 25.22 13.56
C HIS A 221 7.57 25.27 13.13
N THR A 222 8.43 24.34 13.56
CA THR A 222 9.82 24.31 13.09
C THR A 222 9.91 24.01 11.59
N TYR A 223 9.15 23.05 11.05
CA TYR A 223 9.16 22.77 9.60
C TYR A 223 8.68 23.96 8.77
N ILE A 224 7.61 24.63 9.21
CA ILE A 224 7.06 25.80 8.52
C ILE A 224 7.98 27.01 8.66
N HIS A 225 8.53 27.27 9.85
CA HIS A 225 9.44 28.39 10.11
C HIS A 225 10.79 28.24 9.39
N THR A 226 11.26 27.01 9.20
CA THR A 226 12.45 26.71 8.36
C THR A 226 12.13 26.97 6.88
N TYR A 227 10.92 26.62 6.43
CA TYR A 227 10.47 26.88 5.06
C TYR A 227 10.27 28.38 4.78
N ILE A 228 9.73 29.13 5.76
CA ILE A 228 9.57 30.60 5.72
C ILE A 228 10.92 31.30 5.70
N GLN A 229 11.90 30.84 6.50
CA GLN A 229 13.25 31.40 6.46
C GLN A 229 13.89 31.23 5.08
N ILE A 230 13.65 30.12 4.38
CA ILE A 230 14.10 29.90 3.00
C ILE A 230 13.32 30.78 1.99
N PHE A 231 12.08 31.14 2.29
CA PHE A 231 11.19 31.93 1.42
C PHE A 231 11.50 33.43 1.39
N PHE A 232 11.96 34.01 2.52
CA PHE A 232 12.24 35.45 2.65
C PHE A 232 13.73 35.82 2.67
N SER A 233 14.64 34.89 2.38
CA SER A 233 16.09 35.14 2.33
C SER A 233 16.70 35.18 0.92
N ILE A 234 15.87 35.38 -0.12
CA ILE A 234 16.28 35.73 -1.49
C ILE A 234 15.47 36.95 -1.92
#